data_AF-R5A792-F1
#
_entry.id   AF-R5A792-F1
#
_cell.length_a   1.000
_cell.length_b   1.000
_cell.length_c   1.000
_cell.angle_alpha   90.00
_cell.angle_beta   90.00
_cell.angle_gamma   90.00
#
_symmetry.space_group_name_H-M   'P 1'
#
loop_
_entity.id
_entity.type
_entity.pdbx_description
1 polymer ?
#
loop_
_entity_poly.entity_id
_entity_poly.type
_entity_poly.pdbx_seq_one_letter_code
_entity_poly.pdbx_strand_id
1 'polypeptide(L)'
;MSYTFLVEAEGKKVLFSGDFRDLSEIAPAMEGCDMVFLETGHHTAAGLCQELKDSGIQVGKVVFYHHGLEILHDFEGELAAAKAVLGDQMTFSVDGSTYEF
;
A
#
# COMPACT_ATOMS: atom_id res chain seq x y z
N MET A 1 5.87 11.13 -15.89
CA MET A 1 4.81 11.71 -15.05
C MET A 1 4.04 10.55 -14.45
N SER A 2 3.84 10.58 -13.13
CA SER A 2 3.03 9.61 -12.39
C SER A 2 1.83 10.33 -11.78
N TYR A 3 0.72 9.61 -11.59
CA TYR A 3 -0.52 10.14 -11.02
C TYR A 3 -1.12 9.13 -10.05
N THR A 4 -1.70 9.66 -8.97
CA THR A 4 -2.52 8.91 -8.03
C THR A 4 -3.99 9.00 -8.43
N PHE A 5 -4.71 7.88 -8.37
CA PHE A 5 -6.13 7.81 -8.67
C PHE A 5 -6.92 7.40 -7.44
N LEU A 6 -7.94 8.18 -7.09
CA LEU A 6 -8.99 7.78 -6.16
C LEU A 6 -10.20 7.33 -6.97
N VAL A 7 -10.58 6.07 -6.81
CA VAL A 7 -11.73 5.45 -7.47
C VAL A 7 -12.83 5.30 -6.44
N GLU A 8 -13.99 5.90 -6.72
CA GLU A 8 -15.17 5.80 -5.86
C GLU A 8 -16.32 5.14 -6.62
N ALA A 9 -16.90 4.09 -6.04
CA ALA A 9 -18.06 3.39 -6.61
C ALA A 9 -18.90 2.80 -5.47
N GLU A 10 -20.22 2.94 -5.56
CA GLU A 10 -21.16 2.34 -4.58
C GLU A 10 -20.83 2.65 -3.09
N GLY A 11 -20.29 3.84 -2.83
CA GLY A 11 -19.90 4.26 -1.47
C GLY A 11 -18.57 3.68 -0.98
N LYS A 12 -17.86 2.94 -1.84
CA LYS A 12 -16.52 2.42 -1.59
C LYS A 12 -15.44 3.29 -2.20
N LYS A 13 -14.24 3.27 -1.60
CA LYS A 13 -13.09 4.07 -2.02
C LYS A 13 -11.82 3.24 -2.13
N VAL A 14 -11.19 3.30 -3.31
CA VAL A 14 -9.89 2.68 -3.58
C VAL A 14 -8.90 3.73 -4.07
N LEU A 15 -7.72 3.78 -3.46
CA LEU A 15 -6.62 4.60 -3.95
C LEU A 15 -5.59 3.73 -4.67
N PHE A 16 -5.20 4.12 -5.89
CA PHE A 16 -4.05 3.59 -6.60
C PHE A 16 -2.96 4.65 -6.66
N SER A 17 -1.81 4.40 -6.03
CA SER A 17 -0.79 5.43 -5.83
C SER A 17 -0.13 5.90 -7.13
N GLY A 18 0.00 5.03 -8.14
CA GLY A 18 1.08 5.17 -9.11
C GLY A 18 2.44 5.09 -8.42
N ASP A 19 3.47 5.66 -9.03
CA ASP A 19 4.75 5.93 -8.34
C ASP A 19 4.66 7.26 -7.60
N PHE A 20 5.18 7.32 -6.37
CA PHE A 20 5.19 8.53 -5.54
C PHE A 20 6.50 8.65 -4.79
N ARG A 21 6.89 9.88 -4.39
CA ARG A 21 8.18 10.09 -3.72
C ARG A 21 8.05 10.00 -2.20
N ASP A 22 7.00 10.61 -1.65
CA ASP A 22 6.81 10.74 -0.21
C ASP A 22 5.35 10.41 0.13
N LEU A 23 5.09 9.60 1.15
CA LEU A 23 3.72 9.20 1.52
C LEU A 23 2.81 10.41 1.78
N SER A 24 3.39 11.49 2.32
CA SER A 24 2.69 12.75 2.58
C SER A 24 2.03 13.39 1.35
N GLU A 25 2.51 13.10 0.14
CA GLU A 25 1.93 13.61 -1.12
C GLU A 25 0.52 13.03 -1.37
N ILE A 26 0.29 11.79 -0.94
CA ILE A 26 -0.93 11.03 -1.19
C ILE A 26 -1.76 10.80 0.07
N ALA A 27 -1.16 10.94 1.25
CA ALA A 27 -1.77 10.74 2.56
C ALA A 27 -3.17 11.38 2.72
N PRO A 28 -3.39 12.66 2.33
CA PRO A 28 -4.72 13.27 2.47
C PRO A 28 -5.82 12.57 1.66
N ALA A 29 -5.47 11.90 0.55
CA ALA A 29 -6.42 11.17 -0.28
C ALA A 29 -6.65 9.73 0.20
N MET A 30 -5.80 9.21 1.08
CA MET A 30 -5.90 7.85 1.61
C MET A 30 -6.92 7.72 2.75
N GLU A 31 -7.17 8.79 3.50
CA GLU A 31 -8.05 8.76 4.68
C GLU A 31 -9.45 8.24 4.32
N GLY A 32 -9.87 7.18 5.02
CA GLY A 32 -11.17 6.54 4.83
C GLY A 32 -11.28 5.66 3.58
N CYS A 33 -10.17 5.36 2.89
CA CYS A 33 -10.18 4.38 1.80
C CYS A 33 -10.40 2.96 2.33
N ASP A 34 -11.30 2.20 1.70
CA ASP A 34 -11.47 0.77 1.98
C ASP A 34 -10.20 -0.01 1.58
N MET A 35 -9.53 0.42 0.51
CA MET A 35 -8.31 -0.22 0.02
C MET A 35 -7.35 0.80 -0.60
N VAL A 36 -6.05 0.60 -0.38
CA VAL A 36 -5.00 1.40 -1.00
C VAL A 36 -3.95 0.50 -1.63
N PHE A 37 -3.57 0.81 -2.86
CA PHE A 37 -2.48 0.16 -3.58
C PHE A 37 -1.27 1.08 -3.57
N LEU A 38 -0.19 0.65 -2.92
CA LEU A 38 1.05 1.41 -2.76
C LEU A 38 2.22 0.71 -3.45
N GLU A 39 3.01 1.46 -4.19
CA GLU A 39 4.21 0.95 -4.84
C GLU A 39 5.34 0.66 -3.84
N THR A 40 6.23 -0.26 -4.19
CA THR A 40 7.43 -0.62 -3.40
C THR A 40 8.69 -0.70 -4.27
N GLY A 41 8.67 -0.05 -5.43
CA GLY A 41 9.80 0.06 -6.35
C GLY A 41 10.81 1.10 -5.87
N HIS A 42 10.33 2.15 -5.20
CA HIS A 42 11.14 3.19 -4.57
C HIS A 42 11.05 3.20 -3.05
N HIS A 43 10.20 2.35 -2.47
CA HIS A 43 9.91 2.29 -1.04
C HIS A 43 10.08 0.88 -0.49
N THR A 44 10.39 0.77 0.80
CA THR A 44 10.34 -0.51 1.52
C THR A 44 8.94 -0.70 2.09
N ALA A 45 8.40 -1.92 2.01
CA ALA A 45 7.07 -2.20 2.52
C ALA A 45 6.96 -1.97 4.03
N ALA A 46 7.95 -2.44 4.80
CA ALA A 46 8.00 -2.24 6.24
C ALA A 46 8.10 -0.74 6.62
N GLY A 47 8.84 0.05 5.83
CA GLY A 47 8.92 1.51 5.99
C GLY A 47 7.57 2.18 5.81
N LEU A 48 6.89 1.91 4.69
CA LEU A 48 5.54 2.44 4.44
C LEU A 48 4.51 1.98 5.48
N CYS A 49 4.59 0.73 5.93
CA CYS A 49 3.77 0.25 7.04
C CYS A 49 3.97 1.08 8.32
N GLN A 50 5.23 1.41 8.64
CA GLN A 50 5.57 2.20 9.82
C GLN A 50 5.10 3.65 9.66
N GLU A 51 5.33 4.27 8.50
CA GLU A 51 4.85 5.62 8.21
C GLU A 51 3.32 5.72 8.27
N LEU A 52 2.60 4.74 7.72
CA LEU A 52 1.14 4.69 7.81
C LEU A 52 0.67 4.59 9.26
N LYS A 53 1.28 3.68 10.03
CA LYS A 53 0.97 3.51 11.45
C LYS A 53 1.21 4.80 12.24
N ASP A 54 2.32 5.48 11.98
CA ASP A 54 2.69 6.71 12.69
C ASP A 54 1.85 7.92 12.25
N SER A 55 1.40 7.95 11.00
CA SER A 55 0.51 9.00 10.48
C SER A 55 -0.88 8.99 11.12
N GLY A 56 -1.32 7.83 11.62
CA GLY A 56 -2.67 7.64 12.14
C GLY A 56 -3.78 7.65 11.08
N ILE A 57 -3.43 7.66 9.79
CA ILE A 57 -4.38 7.61 8.68
C ILE A 57 -5.16 6.30 8.72
N GLN A 58 -6.48 6.38 8.60
CA GLN A 58 -7.34 5.21 8.64
C GLN A 58 -7.58 4.66 7.23
N VAL A 59 -7.11 3.45 6.98
CA VAL A 59 -7.33 2.68 5.73
C VAL A 59 -7.80 1.27 6.04
N GLY A 60 -8.65 0.69 5.19
CA GLY A 60 -9.15 -0.68 5.38
C GLY A 60 -8.07 -1.74 5.11
N LYS A 61 -7.61 -1.84 3.86
CA LYS A 61 -6.57 -2.78 3.42
C LYS A 61 -5.45 -2.05 2.66
N VAL A 62 -4.21 -2.42 2.94
CA VAL A 62 -3.02 -1.99 2.19
C VAL A 62 -2.56 -3.12 1.27
N VAL A 63 -2.39 -2.83 -0.01
CA VAL A 63 -1.88 -3.78 -1.00
C VAL A 63 -0.60 -3.19 -1.60
N PHE A 64 0.53 -3.85 -1.38
CA PHE A 64 1.78 -3.43 -1.99
C PHE A 64 1.93 -4.06 -3.38
N TYR A 65 2.31 -3.24 -4.36
CA TYR A 65 2.56 -3.65 -5.75
C TYR A 65 3.84 -3.00 -6.27
N HIS A 66 4.16 -3.25 -7.56
CA HIS A 66 5.36 -2.70 -8.22
C HIS A 66 6.63 -2.99 -7.38
N HIS A 67 6.85 -4.27 -7.08
CA HIS A 67 7.85 -4.69 -6.10
C HIS A 67 9.27 -4.32 -6.50
N GLY A 68 9.97 -3.63 -5.60
CA GLY A 68 11.39 -3.37 -5.68
C GLY A 68 12.22 -4.63 -5.44
N LEU A 69 13.54 -4.50 -5.66
CA LEU A 69 14.46 -5.63 -5.64
C LEU A 69 14.50 -6.36 -4.29
N GLU A 70 14.28 -5.68 -3.17
CA GLU A 70 14.29 -6.28 -1.84
C GLU A 70 13.22 -7.37 -1.72
N ILE A 71 11.97 -7.05 -2.10
CA ILE A 71 10.86 -8.01 -2.10
C ILE A 71 11.07 -9.12 -3.14
N LEU A 72 11.67 -8.80 -4.30
CA LEU A 72 11.97 -9.80 -5.32
C LEU A 72 13.06 -10.78 -4.87
N HIS A 73 14.01 -10.35 -4.03
CA HIS A 73 15.07 -11.18 -3.49
C HIS A 73 14.64 -11.99 -2.26
N ASP A 74 13.82 -11.42 -1.37
CA ASP A 74 13.34 -12.06 -0.16
C ASP A 74 11.87 -11.71 0.14
N PHE A 75 10.97 -12.31 -0.64
CA PHE A 75 9.54 -12.06 -0.51
C PHE A 75 9.00 -12.42 0.87
N GLU A 76 9.40 -13.57 1.43
CA GLU A 76 8.90 -14.05 2.71
C GLU A 76 9.41 -13.19 3.87
N GLY A 77 10.70 -12.81 3.85
CA GLY A 77 11.30 -11.95 4.86
C GLY A 77 10.66 -10.56 4.89
N GLU A 78 10.53 -9.92 3.72
CA GLU A 78 9.90 -8.60 3.62
C GLU A 78 8.42 -8.61 3.99
N LEU A 79 7.69 -9.66 3.58
CA LEU A 79 6.29 -9.84 3.97
C LEU A 79 6.14 -10.01 5.49
N ALA A 80 7.02 -10.81 6.12
CA ALA A 80 7.02 -11.00 7.56
C ALA A 80 7.33 -9.70 8.31
N ALA A 81 8.31 -8.92 7.83
CA ALA A 81 8.67 -7.62 8.40
C ALA A 81 7.51 -6.62 8.31
N ALA A 82 6.87 -6.50 7.15
CA ALA A 82 5.72 -5.60 6.97
C ALA A 82 4.50 -6.06 7.79
N LYS A 83 4.23 -7.37 7.86
CA LYS A 83 3.19 -7.94 8.72
C LYS A 83 3.46 -7.74 10.21
N ALA A 84 4.70 -7.64 10.66
CA ALA A 84 5.00 -7.32 12.06
C ALA A 84 4.50 -5.92 12.47
N VAL A 85 4.26 -5.03 11.49
CA VAL A 85 3.81 -3.64 11.74
C VAL A 85 2.30 -3.50 11.61
N LEU A 86 1.73 -3.91 10.47
CA LEU A 86 0.29 -3.73 10.15
C LEU A 86 -0.52 -5.05 10.20
N GLY A 87 0.10 -6.19 10.47
CA GLY A 87 -0.58 -7.49 10.56
C GLY A 87 -1.31 -7.85 9.27
N ASP A 88 -2.52 -8.39 9.41
CA ASP A 88 -3.34 -8.81 8.28
C ASP A 88 -4.05 -7.64 7.56
N GLN A 89 -3.81 -6.39 7.97
CA GLN A 89 -4.27 -5.21 7.22
C GLN A 89 -3.51 -5.02 5.90
N MET A 90 -2.36 -5.68 5.73
CA MET A 90 -1.54 -5.53 4.53
C MET A 90 -1.38 -6.85 3.76
N THR A 91 -1.07 -6.79 2.47
CA THR A 91 -0.54 -7.92 1.68
C THR A 91 0.36 -7.44 0.54
N PHE A 92 1.20 -8.33 0.02
CA PHE A 92 1.86 -8.12 -1.28
C PHE A 92 0.95 -8.67 -2.38
N SER A 93 0.86 -7.95 -3.49
CA SER A 93 0.16 -8.42 -4.68
C SER A 93 1.06 -9.32 -5.52
N VAL A 94 0.49 -10.37 -6.08
CA VAL A 94 1.12 -11.18 -7.12
C VAL A 94 0.24 -11.18 -8.36
N ASP A 95 0.81 -11.51 -9.52
CA ASP A 95 0.05 -11.59 -10.76
C ASP A 95 -1.17 -12.50 -10.63
N GLY A 96 -2.33 -11.98 -11.07
CA GLY A 96 -3.61 -12.68 -10.97
C GLY A 96 -4.31 -12.53 -9.61
N SER A 97 -3.78 -11.75 -8.68
CA SER A 97 -4.47 -11.44 -7.42
C SER A 97 -5.79 -10.69 -7.67
N THR A 98 -6.83 -11.07 -6.94
CA THR A 98 -8.13 -10.39 -6.90
C THR A 98 -8.41 -9.92 -5.48
N TYR A 99 -9.06 -8.76 -5.36
CA TYR A 99 -9.35 -8.11 -4.09
C TYR A 99 -10.82 -7.67 -4.04
N GLU A 100 -11.48 -7.91 -2.91
CA GLU A 100 -12.90 -7.63 -2.67
C GLU A 100 -13.06 -7.02 -1.27
N PHE A 101 -14.01 -6.09 -1.09
CA PHE A 101 -14.29 -5.37 0.17
C PHE A 101 -15.68 -4.72 0.19
#